data_AF-G5RW19-F1
#
_entry.id   AF-G5RW19-F1
#
_cell.length_a   1.000
_cell.length_b   1.000
_cell.length_c   1.000
_cell.angle_alpha   90.00
_cell.angle_beta   90.00
_cell.angle_gamma   90.00
#
_symmetry.space_group_name_H-M   'P 1'
#
loop_
_entity.id
_entity.type
_entity.pdbx_description
1 polymer ?
#
loop_
_entity_poly.entity_id
_entity_poly.type
_entity_poly.pdbx_seq_one_letter_code
_entity_poly.pdbx_strand_id
1 'polypeptide(L)' 'MVGRDGQVVQRFSPDMTPEDPIVMESIKIALAK' A
#
# COMPACT_ATOMS: atom_id res chain seq x y z
N MET A 1 2.86 -1.80 -3.20
CA MET A 1 1.73 -0.96 -3.65
C MET A 1 2.10 -0.27 -4.94
N VAL A 2 1.19 -0.31 -5.91
CA VAL A 2 1.37 0.30 -7.23
C VAL A 2 0.18 1.24 -7.47
N GLY A 3 0.45 2.45 -7.93
CA GLY A 3 -0.56 3.44 -8.29
C GLY A 3 -1.31 3.04 -9.56
N ARG A 4 -2.43 3.72 -9.84
CA ARG A 4 -3.24 3.48 -11.05
C ARG A 4 -2.50 3.79 -12.35
N ASP A 5 -1.46 4.60 -12.26
CA ASP A 5 -0.54 4.97 -13.33
C ASP A 5 0.61 3.95 -13.53
N GLY A 6 0.61 2.85 -12.75
CA GLY A 6 1.66 1.83 -12.80
C GLY A 6 2.92 2.18 -12.02
N GLN A 7 2.97 3.32 -11.33
CA GLN A 7 4.15 3.72 -10.54
C GLN A 7 4.20 3.00 -9.19
N VAL A 8 5.39 2.62 -8.75
CA VAL A 8 5.58 2.02 -7.42
C VAL A 8 5.50 3.11 -6.36
N VAL A 9 4.46 3.08 -5.53
CA VAL A 9 4.21 4.09 -4.49
C VAL A 9 4.79 3.67 -3.14
N GLN A 10 4.72 2.38 -2.80
CA GLN A 10 5.20 1.86 -1.53
C GLN A 10 5.69 0.42 -1.71
N ARG A 11 6.81 0.08 -1.04
CA ARG A 11 7.28 -1.30 -0.92
C ARG A 11 7.07 -1.79 0.51
N PHE A 12 6.60 -3.01 0.65
CA PHE A 12 6.43 -3.70 1.92
C PHE A 12 7.42 -4.85 2.00
N SER A 13 7.80 -5.23 3.22
CA SER A 13 8.63 -6.42 3.45
C SER A 13 7.89 -7.68 2.97
N PRO A 14 8.61 -8.72 2.52
CA PRO A 14 7.99 -9.94 2.02
C PRO A 14 7.21 -10.72 3.08
N ASP A 15 7.52 -10.51 4.37
CA ASP A 15 6.85 -11.14 5.50
C ASP A 15 5.61 -10.35 6.00
N MET A 16 5.30 -9.19 5.38
CA MET A 16 4.11 -8.40 5.74
C MET A 16 2.85 -8.97 5.12
N THR A 17 1.77 -8.96 5.90
CA THR A 17 0.44 -9.41 5.48
C THR A 17 -0.44 -8.23 5.10
N PRO A 18 -1.44 -8.41 4.22
CA PRO A 18 -2.37 -7.34 3.86
C PRO A 18 -3.22 -6.83 5.04
N GLU A 19 -3.40 -7.67 6.06
CA GLU A 19 -4.19 -7.40 7.26
C GLU A 19 -3.42 -6.55 8.28
N ASP A 20 -2.10 -6.42 8.11
CA ASP A 20 -1.29 -5.59 8.98
C ASP A 20 -1.80 -4.14 8.95
N PRO A 21 -1.95 -3.50 10.14
CA PRO A 21 -2.51 -2.15 10.24
C PRO A 21 -1.84 -1.13 9.31
N ILE A 22 -0.52 -1.25 9.15
CA ILE A 22 0.28 -0.38 8.29
C ILE A 22 -0.11 -0.48 6.80
N VAL A 23 -0.48 -1.67 6.32
CA VAL A 23 -0.89 -1.88 4.93
C VAL A 23 -2.29 -1.29 4.73
N MET A 24 -3.20 -1.51 5.67
CA MET A 24 -4.56 -0.98 5.63
C MET A 24 -4.59 0.55 5.66
N GLU A 25 -3.78 1.20 6.49
CA GLU A 25 -3.66 2.67 6.50
C GLU A 25 -3.08 3.20 5.19
N SER A 26 -2.06 2.53 4.65
CA SER A 26 -1.46 2.90 3.36
C SER A 26 -2.49 2.87 2.22
N ILE A 27 -3.39 1.88 2.21
CA ILE A 27 -4.48 1.78 1.24
C ILE A 27 -5.45 2.95 1.39
N LYS A 28 -5.85 3.31 2.62
CA LYS A 28 -6.76 4.45 2.86
C LYS A 28 -6.17 5.76 2.35
N ILE A 29 -4.89 6.00 2.61
CA ILE A 29 -4.17 7.19 2.14
C ILE A 29 -4.09 7.20 0.60
N ALA A 30 -3.83 6.05 -0.02
CA ALA A 30 -3.75 5.94 -1.47
C ALA A 30 -5.09 6.16 -2.18
N LEU A 31 -6.21 5.78 -1.56
CA LEU A 31 -7.56 5.97 -2.10
C LEU A 31 -8.10 7.40 -1.91
N ALA A 32 -7.55 8.16 -0.97
CA ALA A 32 -7.92 9.55 -0.72
C ALA A 32 -7.35 10.55 -1.75
N LYS A 33 -6.57 10.06 -2.73
CA LYS A 33 -5.99 10.82 -3.84
C LYS A 33 -6.54 10.31 -5.17
#